data_AF-A0A954EQ52-F1
#
_entry.id   AF-A0A954EQ52-F1
#
_cell.length_a   1.000
_cell.length_b   1.000
_cell.length_c   1.000
_cell.angle_alpha   90.00
_cell.angle_beta   90.00
_cell.angle_gamma   90.00
#
_symmetry.space_group_name_H-M   'P 1'
#
loop_
_entity.id
_entity.type
_entity.pdbx_description
1 polymer ?
#
loop_
_entity_poly.entity_id
_entity_poly.type
_entity_poly.pdbx_seq_one_letter_code
_entity_poly.pdbx_strand_id
1 'polypeptide(L)'
;MADEQFPDTGEKLDFDWNELEKPQEPCPHCKSMMPADAVVCDYCGCPSSGVGRRRLKIWRYVLLAVVVYIAIGGIQMLVELLTE
;
A
#
# COMPACT_ATOMS: atom_id res chain seq x y z
N MET A 1 -7.78 -42.64 -32.44
CA MET A 1 -9.23 -42.50 -32.27
C MET A 1 -9.46 -42.41 -30.77
N ALA A 2 -9.55 -41.17 -30.26
CA ALA A 2 -9.89 -40.73 -28.91
C ALA A 2 -9.28 -39.33 -28.75
N ASP A 3 -10.05 -38.37 -29.22
CA ASP A 3 -9.90 -36.94 -29.20
C ASP A 3 -10.43 -36.45 -27.86
N GLU A 4 -9.53 -36.06 -26.94
CA GLU A 4 -9.91 -35.49 -25.66
C GLU A 4 -10.31 -34.02 -25.87
N GLN A 5 -11.62 -33.84 -26.05
CA GLN A 5 -12.32 -32.57 -26.14
C GLN A 5 -12.13 -31.77 -24.83
N PHE A 6 -11.29 -30.73 -24.87
CA PHE A 6 -11.18 -29.72 -23.81
C PHE A 6 -12.44 -28.82 -23.87
N PRO A 7 -13.21 -28.65 -22.78
CA PRO A 7 -14.42 -27.84 -22.82
C PRO A 7 -14.07 -26.37 -23.09
N ASP A 8 -14.50 -25.90 -24.25
CA ASP A 8 -14.47 -24.53 -24.75
C ASP A 8 -15.56 -23.68 -24.10
N THR A 9 -15.50 -23.55 -22.78
CA THR A 9 -16.15 -22.41 -22.12
C THR A 9 -15.35 -21.17 -22.47
N GLY A 10 -15.83 -20.41 -23.46
CA GLY A 10 -15.31 -19.10 -23.87
C GLY A 10 -15.45 -18.00 -22.80
N GLU A 11 -15.29 -18.37 -21.53
CA GLU A 11 -15.06 -17.45 -20.44
C GLU A 11 -13.59 -17.05 -20.55
N LYS A 12 -13.35 -15.84 -21.08
CA LYS A 12 -12.04 -15.21 -20.93
C LYS A 12 -11.84 -15.09 -19.43
N LEU A 13 -11.05 -15.98 -18.86
CA LEU A 13 -10.47 -15.76 -17.54
C LEU A 13 -9.56 -14.55 -17.74
N ASP A 14 -10.10 -13.39 -17.39
CA ASP A 14 -9.38 -12.15 -17.27
C ASP A 14 -8.38 -12.36 -16.13
N PHE A 15 -7.28 -13.02 -16.46
CA PHE A 15 -6.25 -13.38 -15.50
C PHE A 15 -5.56 -12.09 -15.10
N ASP A 16 -6.11 -11.43 -14.07
CA ASP A 16 -5.61 -10.18 -13.54
C ASP A 16 -4.31 -10.47 -12.79
N TRP A 17 -3.20 -10.31 -13.50
CA TRP A 17 -1.86 -10.45 -12.94
C TRP A 17 -1.62 -9.54 -11.72
N ASN A 18 -2.41 -8.47 -11.51
CA ASN A 18 -2.31 -7.63 -10.32
C ASN A 18 -2.81 -8.33 -9.06
N GLU A 19 -3.69 -9.32 -9.15
CA GLU A 19 -4.24 -10.01 -7.98
C GLU A 19 -3.22 -10.97 -7.36
N LEU A 20 -2.29 -11.50 -8.16
CA LEU A 20 -1.17 -12.33 -7.72
C LEU A 20 -0.04 -11.55 -7.06
N GLU A 21 0.13 -10.27 -7.40
CA GLU A 21 1.17 -9.40 -6.83
C GLU A 21 0.76 -8.76 -5.51
N LYS A 22 -0.49 -8.97 -5.06
CA LYS A 22 -0.90 -8.45 -3.75
C LYS A 22 -0.12 -9.18 -2.65
N PRO A 23 0.63 -8.45 -1.80
CA PRO A 23 1.31 -9.07 -0.69
C PRO A 23 0.28 -9.75 0.21
N GLN A 24 0.44 -11.04 0.47
CA GLN A 24 -0.45 -11.77 1.37
C GLN A 24 0.12 -11.76 2.79
N GLU A 25 -0.76 -11.63 3.77
CA GLU A 25 -0.41 -11.66 5.18
C GLU A 25 -1.30 -12.63 5.97
N PRO A 26 -0.76 -13.30 7.00
CA PRO A 26 -1.54 -14.21 7.83
C PRO A 26 -2.47 -13.43 8.76
N CYS A 27 -3.72 -13.89 8.87
CA CYS A 27 -4.67 -13.31 9.81
C CYS A 27 -4.20 -13.49 11.27
N PRO A 28 -4.20 -12.42 12.10
CA PRO A 28 -3.77 -12.51 13.49
C PRO A 28 -4.69 -13.40 14.35
N HIS A 29 -5.93 -13.65 13.91
CA HIS A 29 -6.92 -14.45 14.65
C HIS A 29 -6.95 -15.91 14.21
N CYS A 30 -7.14 -16.16 12.91
CA CYS A 30 -7.33 -17.52 12.37
C CYS A 30 -6.13 -18.04 11.56
N LYS A 31 -5.10 -17.21 11.34
CA LYS A 31 -3.88 -17.54 10.57
C LYS A 31 -4.10 -17.95 9.11
N SER A 32 -5.30 -17.75 8.57
CA SER A 32 -5.54 -17.89 7.13
C SER A 32 -4.78 -16.82 6.36
N MET A 33 -4.32 -17.15 5.16
CA MET A 33 -3.73 -16.17 4.26
C MET A 33 -4.83 -15.26 3.71
N MET A 34 -4.59 -13.95 3.74
CA MET A 34 -5.47 -12.95 3.14
C MET A 34 -4.62 -11.85 2.49
N PRO A 35 -5.17 -11.06 1.57
CA PRO A 35 -4.40 -10.00 0.96
C PRO A 35 -4.17 -8.88 1.97
N ALA A 36 -3.00 -8.24 1.96
CA ALA A 36 -2.60 -7.25 2.97
C ALA A 36 -3.36 -5.92 2.89
N ASP A 37 -4.17 -5.74 1.85
CA ASP A 37 -5.15 -4.65 1.73
C ASP A 37 -6.55 -5.04 2.23
N ALA A 38 -6.79 -6.30 2.60
CA ALA A 38 -8.07 -6.73 3.17
C ALA A 38 -8.36 -5.97 4.46
N VAL A 39 -9.55 -5.39 4.56
CA VAL A 39 -10.03 -4.71 5.78
C VAL A 39 -10.61 -5.72 6.77
N VAL A 40 -11.09 -6.86 6.27
CA VAL A 40 -11.74 -7.92 7.05
C VAL A 40 -11.23 -9.26 6.54
N CYS A 41 -11.05 -10.22 7.44
CA CYS A 41 -10.68 -11.58 7.05
C CYS A 41 -11.92 -12.37 6.58
N ASP A 42 -11.91 -12.89 5.36
CA ASP A 42 -13.03 -13.67 4.79
C ASP A 42 -13.32 -14.97 5.55
N TYR A 43 -12.32 -15.52 6.24
CA TYR A 43 -12.47 -16.78 6.97
C TYR A 43 -13.10 -16.62 8.35
N CYS A 44 -12.74 -15.56 9.08
CA CYS A 44 -13.18 -15.38 10.48
C CYS A 44 -14.04 -14.14 10.71
N GLY A 45 -14.18 -13.25 9.72
CA GLY A 45 -14.93 -12.01 9.83
C GLY A 45 -14.31 -10.96 10.77
N CYS A 46 -13.12 -11.22 11.32
CA CYS A 46 -12.43 -10.26 12.19
C CYS A 46 -11.77 -9.16 11.35
N PRO A 47 -11.73 -7.91 11.84
CA PRO A 47 -11.06 -6.82 11.15
C PRO A 47 -9.55 -7.10 11.06
N SER A 48 -9.01 -6.89 9.87
CA SER A 48 -7.57 -6.86 9.66
C SER A 48 -7.04 -5.58 10.31
N SER A 49 -6.24 -5.77 11.36
CA SER A 49 -5.53 -4.67 12.04
C SER A 49 -4.24 -4.27 11.31
N GLY A 50 -4.01 -4.85 10.12
CA GLY A 50 -2.77 -4.80 9.34
C GLY A 50 -2.69 -3.69 8.29
N VAL A 51 -3.72 -2.85 8.15
CA VAL A 51 -3.78 -1.85 7.06
C VAL A 51 -2.57 -0.91 7.09
N GLY A 52 -1.61 -1.16 6.20
CA GLY A 52 -0.93 -0.18 5.35
C GLY A 52 -0.11 0.97 6.00
N ARG A 53 0.20 0.95 7.30
CA ARG A 53 0.89 2.08 7.98
C ARG A 53 2.37 2.31 7.62
N ARG A 54 2.90 1.69 6.56
CA ARG A 54 4.30 1.89 6.14
C ARG A 54 4.52 3.08 5.20
N ARG A 55 3.58 3.39 4.30
CA ARG A 55 3.75 4.50 3.33
C ARG A 55 3.58 5.91 3.91
N LEU A 56 2.92 6.05 5.07
CA LEU A 56 2.66 7.38 5.66
C LEU A 56 3.91 8.00 6.33
N LYS A 57 4.86 7.18 6.79
CA LYS A 57 6.04 7.68 7.53
C LYS A 57 6.98 8.49 6.62
N ILE A 58 7.24 8.01 5.41
CA ILE A 58 8.16 8.67 4.47
C ILE A 58 7.62 10.05 4.09
N TRP A 59 6.34 10.13 3.74
CA TRP A 59 5.68 11.40 3.44
C TRP A 59 5.73 12.38 4.62
N ARG A 60 5.55 11.89 5.85
CA ARG A 60 5.68 12.73 7.05
C ARG A 60 7.09 13.34 7.19
N TYR A 61 8.14 12.56 6.94
CA TYR A 61 9.51 13.07 6.99
C TYR A 61 9.81 14.07 5.87
N VAL A 62 9.33 13.80 4.66
CA VAL A 62 9.49 14.73 3.52
C VAL A 62 8.82 16.07 3.81
N LEU A 63 7.60 16.06 4.33
CA LEU A 63 6.87 17.27 4.72
C LEU A 63 7.62 18.07 5.80
N LEU A 64 8.13 17.39 6.82
CA LEU A 64 8.93 18.02 7.88
C LEU A 64 10.21 18.65 7.32
N ALA A 65 10.92 17.96 6.42
CA ALA A 65 12.14 18.47 5.81
C ALA A 65 11.88 19.73 4.97
N VAL A 66 10.80 19.77 4.19
CA VAL A 66 10.41 20.96 3.41
C VAL A 66 10.09 22.15 4.32
N VAL A 67 9.34 21.94 5.40
CA VAL A 67 9.02 22.99 6.37
C VAL A 67 10.29 23.56 7.02
N VAL A 68 11.21 22.69 7.44
CA VAL A 68 12.50 23.10 8.01
C VAL A 68 13.34 23.88 7.00
N TYR A 69 13.39 23.44 5.75
CA TYR A 69 14.12 24.13 4.68
C TYR A 69 13.59 25.54 4.43
N ILE A 70 12.25 25.70 4.34
CA ILE A 70 11.62 27.02 4.17
C ILE A 70 11.87 27.91 5.39
N ALA A 71 11.79 27.36 6.60
CA ALA A 71 12.06 28.12 7.82
C ALA A 71 13.50 28.62 7.88
N ILE A 72 14.49 27.77 7.56
CA ILE A 72 15.90 28.16 7.54
C ILE A 72 16.16 29.22 6.46
N GLY A 73 15.65 29.01 5.24
CA GLY A 73 15.79 29.98 4.15
C GLY A 73 15.12 31.32 4.45
N GLY A 74 13.95 31.30 5.09
CA GLY A 74 13.26 32.50 5.56
C GLY A 74 14.04 33.24 6.66
N ILE A 75 14.65 32.50 7.59
CA ILE A 75 15.51 33.08 8.64
C ILE A 75 16.76 33.73 8.02
N GLN A 76 17.41 33.09 7.04
CA GLN A 76 18.57 33.67 6.37
C GLN A 76 18.23 34.99 5.65
N MET A 77 17.12 35.03 4.90
CA MET A 77 16.66 36.28 4.27
C MET A 77 16.32 37.38 5.30
N LEU A 78 15.75 37.01 6.45
CA LEU A 78 15.44 37.96 7.52
C LEU A 78 16.71 38.55 8.16
N VAL A 79 17.75 37.72 8.34
CA VAL A 79 19.03 38.18 8.90
C VAL A 79 19.70 39.17 7.96
N GLU A 80 19.75 38.88 6.65
CA GLU A 80 20.31 39.80 5.66
C GLU A 80 19.60 41.16 5.69
N LEU A 81 18.26 41.17 5.72
CA LEU A 81 17.43 42.37 5.79
C LEU A 81 17.66 43.21 7.07
N LEU A 82 18.01 42.57 8.19
CA LEU A 82 18.26 43.25 9.47
C LEU A 82 19.69 43.76 9.62
N THR A 83 20.61 43.29 8.77
CA THR A 83 22.03 43.66 8.80
C THR A 83 22.41 44.75 7.79
N GLU A 84 21.51 45.11 6.88
CA GLU A 84 21.60 46.31 6.01
C GLU A 84 20.97 47.54 6.68
#